data_AF-A0A523T2B6-F1
#
_entry.id   AF-A0A523T2B6-F1
#
_cell.length_a   1.000
_cell.length_b   1.000
_cell.length_c   1.000
_cell.angle_alpha   90.00
_cell.angle_beta   90.00
_cell.angle_gamma   90.00
#
_symmetry.space_group_name_H-M   'P 1'
#
loop_
_entity.id
_entity.type
_entity.pdbx_description
1 polymer ?
#
loop_
_entity_poly.entity_id
_entity_poly.type
_entity_poly.pdbx_seq_one_letter_code
_entity_poly.pdbx_strand_id
1 'polypeptide(L)' 'MPVKGYDSVNLPSGLYAKVKKLVKTRVDLGYRSVTEFVAEAVRKRTEEIERLISLSSQLKENVSSLVANKEET' A
#
# COMPACT_ATOMS: atom_id res chain seq x y z
N MET A 1 7.65 -11.15 -22.21
CA MET A 1 8.49 -10.96 -21.01
C MET A 1 8.42 -9.50 -20.59
N PRO A 2 8.33 -9.20 -19.28
CA PRO A 2 8.37 -7.82 -18.80
C PRO A 2 9.73 -7.17 -19.09
N VAL A 3 9.74 -5.83 -19.09
CA VAL A 3 10.95 -5.03 -19.32
C VAL A 3 11.97 -5.31 -18.21
N LYS A 4 13.27 -5.26 -18.49
CA LYS A 4 14.32 -5.48 -17.48
C LYS A 4 14.08 -4.57 -16.25
N GLY A 5 14.04 -5.18 -15.06
CA GLY A 5 13.76 -4.47 -13.80
C GLY A 5 12.27 -4.39 -13.43
N TYR A 6 11.38 -5.06 -14.17
CA TYR A 6 9.96 -5.15 -13.84
C TYR A 6 9.53 -6.61 -13.71
N ASP A 7 8.74 -6.88 -12.67
CA ASP A 7 8.04 -8.14 -12.50
C ASP A 7 6.61 -8.04 -13.02
N SER A 8 6.05 -9.18 -13.43
CA SER A 8 4.66 -9.27 -13.91
C SER A 8 3.74 -9.84 -12.85
N VAL A 9 2.55 -9.24 -12.71
CA VAL A 9 1.49 -9.74 -11.83
C VAL A 9 0.19 -9.93 -12.63
N ASN A 10 -0.61 -10.91 -12.23
CA ASN A 10 -1.91 -11.14 -12.84
C ASN A 10 -2.96 -10.24 -12.18
N LEU A 11 -3.76 -9.54 -13.00
CA LEU A 11 -4.84 -8.68 -12.55
C LEU A 11 -6.16 -9.16 -13.16
N PRO A 12 -7.27 -9.24 -12.38
CA PRO A 12 -8.58 -9.54 -12.94
C PRO A 12 -8.93 -8.57 -14.08
N SER A 13 -9.45 -9.10 -15.18
CA SER A 13 -9.74 -8.33 -16.40
C SER A 13 -10.67 -7.14 -16.14
N GLY A 14 -11.70 -7.33 -15.31
CA GLY A 14 -12.62 -6.26 -14.91
C GLY A 14 -11.95 -5.17 -14.08
N LEU A 15 -10.98 -5.53 -13.24
CA LEU A 15 -10.22 -4.55 -12.46
C LEU A 15 -9.28 -3.74 -13.36
N TYR A 16 -8.57 -4.41 -14.27
CA TYR A 16 -7.74 -3.74 -15.27
C TYR A 16 -8.55 -2.76 -16.12
N ALA A 17 -9.74 -3.16 -16.58
CA ALA A 17 -10.63 -2.31 -17.36
C ALA A 17 -11.08 -1.05 -16.59
N LYS A 18 -11.37 -1.19 -15.29
CA LYS A 18 -11.71 -0.05 -14.41
C LYS A 18 -10.52 0.92 -14.30
N VAL A 19 -9.32 0.42 -14.05
CA VAL A 19 -8.10 1.26 -13.97
C VAL A 19 -7.83 1.96 -15.30
N LYS A 20 -7.92 1.23 -16.41
CA LYS A 20 -7.75 1.80 -17.76
C LYS A 20 -8.76 2.92 -18.03
N LYS A 21 -10.02 2.73 -17.65
CA LYS A 21 -11.06 3.77 -17.78
C LYS A 21 -10.69 4.98 -16.92
N LEU A 22 -10.34 4.77 -15.64
CA LEU A 22 -9.98 5.83 -14.71
C LEU A 22 -8.83 6.69 -15.23
N VAL A 23 -7.71 6.08 -15.61
CA VAL A 23 -6.52 6.78 -16.14
C VAL A 23 -6.87 7.57 -17.41
N LYS A 24 -7.75 7.04 -18.27
CA LYS A 24 -8.18 7.75 -19.48
C LYS A 24 -9.12 8.92 -19.20
N THR A 25 -10.04 8.78 -18.23
CA THR A 25 -11.10 9.77 -17.97
C THR A 25 -10.70 10.86 -16.98
N ARG A 26 -9.74 10.58 -16.10
CA ARG A 26 -9.35 11.48 -14.99
C ARG A 26 -7.93 12.00 -15.21
N VAL A 27 -7.77 12.80 -16.25
CA VAL A 27 -6.49 13.44 -16.62
C VAL A 27 -6.01 14.39 -15.51
N ASP A 28 -6.94 14.90 -14.70
CA ASP A 28 -6.69 15.71 -13.50
C ASP A 28 -5.82 14.99 -12.45
N LEU A 29 -5.77 13.65 -12.47
CA LEU A 29 -4.95 12.87 -11.56
C LEU A 29 -3.48 12.76 -11.99
N GLY A 30 -3.13 13.23 -13.19
CA GLY A 30 -1.73 13.31 -13.65
C GLY A 30 -1.08 12.00 -14.13
N TYR A 31 -1.79 10.87 -14.08
CA TYR A 31 -1.27 9.59 -14.54
C TYR A 31 -1.13 9.54 -16.07
N ARG A 32 0.06 9.16 -16.55
CA ARG A 32 0.35 9.00 -17.99
C ARG A 32 0.06 7.59 -18.48
N SER A 33 0.03 6.61 -17.59
CA SER A 33 -0.20 5.20 -17.94
C SER A 33 -0.84 4.40 -16.81
N VAL A 34 -1.43 3.25 -17.17
CA VAL A 34 -1.92 2.26 -16.21
C VAL A 34 -0.78 1.73 -15.32
N THR A 35 0.41 1.55 -15.88
CA THR A 35 1.58 1.09 -15.13
C THR A 35 1.97 2.06 -14.03
N GLU A 36 1.98 3.36 -14.33
CA GLU A 36 2.28 4.41 -13.35
C GLU A 36 1.26 4.43 -12.21
N PHE A 37 -0.03 4.37 -12.55
CA PHE A 37 -1.10 4.28 -11.57
C PHE A 37 -0.93 3.06 -10.65
N VAL A 38 -0.70 1.88 -11.23
CA VAL A 38 -0.55 0.64 -10.46
C VAL A 38 0.69 0.70 -9.58
N ALA A 39 1.81 1.19 -10.10
CA ALA A 39 3.05 1.32 -9.33
C ALA A 39 2.90 2.25 -8.13
N GLU A 40 2.23 3.40 -8.30
CA GLU A 40 1.95 4.32 -7.20
C GLU A 40 0.99 3.71 -6.17
N ALA A 41 -0.10 3.08 -6.64
CA ALA A 41 -1.08 2.45 -5.77
C ALA A 41 -0.46 1.33 -4.91
N VAL A 42 0.39 0.49 -5.50
CA VAL A 42 1.14 -0.55 -4.80
C VAL A 42 2.09 0.07 -3.77
N ARG A 43 2.88 1.07 -4.16
CA ARG A 43 3.80 1.77 -3.25
C ARG A 43 3.07 2.34 -2.04
N LYS A 44 2.02 3.13 -2.27
CA LYS A 44 1.22 3.76 -1.20
C LYS A 44 0.64 2.72 -0.24
N ARG A 45 0.12 1.61 -0.78
CA ARG A 45 -0.47 0.56 0.06
C ARG A 45 0.58 -0.18 0.88
N THR A 46 1.76 -0.45 0.30
CA THR A 46 2.87 -1.07 1.03
C THR A 46 3.35 -0.16 2.17
N GLU A 47 3.58 1.14 1.89
CA GLU A 47 3.99 2.12 2.92
C GLU A 47 2.95 2.23 4.05
N GLU A 48 1.66 2.24 3.71
CA GLU A 48 0.58 2.26 4.71
C GLU A 48 0.62 1.02 5.60
N ILE A 49 0.76 -0.17 5.02
CA ILE A 49 0.84 -1.43 5.77
C ILE A 49 2.07 -1.44 6.68
N GLU A 50 3.24 -1.01 6.19
CA GLU A 50 4.46 -0.91 6.99
C GLU A 50 4.30 0.03 8.19
N ARG A 51 3.68 1.20 7.98
CA ARG A 51 3.36 2.13 9.08
C ARG A 51 2.41 1.50 10.09
N LEU A 52 1.36 0.81 9.64
CA LEU A 52 0.40 0.15 10.52
C LEU A 52 1.07 -0.96 11.35
N ILE A 53 1.97 -1.74 10.74
CA ILE A 53 2.74 -2.77 11.46
C ILE A 53 3.62 -2.11 12.51
N SER A 54 4.39 -1.08 12.13
CA SER A 54 5.27 -0.35 13.05
C SER A 54 4.51 0.24 14.24
N LEU A 55 3.39 0.92 13.99
CA LEU A 55 2.55 1.49 15.03
C LEU A 55 1.95 0.41 15.94
N SER A 56 1.51 -0.71 15.37
CA SER A 56 0.96 -1.83 16.14
C SER A 56 2.00 -2.45 17.08
N SER A 57 3.27 -2.52 16.66
CA SER A 57 4.36 -3.02 17.49
C SER A 57 4.67 -2.06 18.64
N GLN A 58 4.78 -0.76 18.36
CA GLN A 58 5.00 0.27 19.38
C GLN A 58 3.88 0.29 20.44
N LEU A 59 2.62 0.14 19.99
CA LEU A 59 1.48 0.13 20.90
C LEU A 59 1.52 -1.09 21.84
N LYS A 60 1.90 -2.26 21.32
CA LYS A 60 2.06 -3.49 22.14
C LYS A 60 3.15 -3.33 23.18
N GLU A 61 4.29 -2.77 22.80
CA GLU A 61 5.41 -2.50 23.72
C GLU A 61 4.97 -1.55 24.85
N ASN A 62 4.34 -0.42 24.50
CA ASN A 62 3.87 0.56 25.47
C ASN A 62 2.85 -0.01 26.46
N VAL A 63 1.89 -0.82 25.98
CA VAL A 63 0.91 -1.48 26.84
C VAL A 63 1.59 -2.46 27.80
N SER A 64 2.55 -3.25 27.31
CA SER A 64 3.32 -4.17 28.16
C SER A 64 4.06 -3.45 29.29
N SER A 65 4.68 -2.30 28.99
CA SER A 65 5.38 -1.49 29.99
C SER A 65 4.43 -0.88 31.03
N LEU A 66 3.22 -0.48 30.62
CA LEU A 66 2.21 0.08 31.54
C LEU A 66 1.62 -0.98 32.48
N VAL A 67 1.43 -2.22 32.01
CA VAL A 67 0.94 -3.32 32.85
C VAL A 67 2.01 -3.71 33.87
N ALA A 68 3.27 -3.83 33.45
CA ALA A 68 4.38 -4.16 34.35
C ALA A 68 4.53 -3.14 35.50
N ASN A 69 4.39 -1.84 35.22
CA ASN A 69 4.50 -0.80 36.25
C ASN A 69 3.31 -0.72 37.22
N LYS A 70 2.19 -1.39 36.92
CA LYS A 70 0.97 -1.35 37.74
C LYS A 70 0.88 -2.51 38.74
N GLU A 71 1.69 -3.55 38.57
CA GLU A 71 1.76 -4.70 39.50
C GLU A 71 2.72 -4.46 40.68
N GLU A 72 3.46 -3.35 40.70
CA GLU A 72 4.44 -2.99 41.74
C GLU A 72 3.94 -1.93 42.76
N THR A 73 2.68 -1.49 42.70
CA THR A 73 2.04 -0.55 43.64
C THR A 73 0.72 -1.07 44.18
#